data_AF-A0A8T7BSS3-F1
#
_entry.id   AF-A0A8T7BSS3-F1
#
_cell.length_a   1.000
_cell.length_b   1.000
_cell.length_c   1.000
_cell.angle_alpha   90.00
_cell.angle_beta   90.00
_cell.angle_gamma   90.00
#
_symmetry.space_group_name_H-M   'P 1'
#
loop_
_entity.id
_entity.type
_entity.pdbx_description
1 polymer ?
#
loop_
_entity_poly.entity_id
_entity_poly.type
_entity_poly.pdbx_seq_one_letter_code
_entity_poly.pdbx_strand_id
1 'polypeptide(L)'
;MTEKITLQDHQLERQIVLSRLIIGGLLAFVLLLLLFARLFFLQINQYNYYSTKSDSYRIHVQSVVPTRGLIYDRNGVLLAENIPSFTLSLVREHAGDIDRSLEIIGSLITLTEDDIEKFYTRLKSRSVPFAAVPVRYNLSEEEIATLSVNQFQLPGISVEAELVRHYPHGEVFAHTVGYLGSITEEEIRTLDPVNYRGTHQVGKMGIERFYEDILHGRVGYETVEKNAHMQLMKVLDRTDPVPGQDIVLHLDSKLQQAAVDALGDYRGAVVAIDPQS
;
A
#
# COMPACT_ATOMS: atom_id res chain seq x y z
N MET A 1 85.20 22.19 -42.48
CA MET A 1 84.22 23.02 -41.75
C MET A 1 82.92 22.91 -42.51
N THR A 2 82.00 22.11 -41.98
CA THR A 2 80.81 21.63 -42.71
C THR A 2 79.60 22.12 -41.93
N GLU A 3 79.00 23.22 -42.39
CA GLU A 3 77.71 23.67 -41.87
C GLU A 3 76.76 23.75 -43.07
N LYS A 4 75.94 22.70 -43.20
CA LYS A 4 74.86 22.68 -44.20
C LYS A 4 73.77 23.61 -43.70
N ILE A 5 73.63 24.76 -44.34
CA ILE A 5 72.50 25.66 -44.13
C ILE A 5 71.24 24.94 -44.63
N THR A 6 70.47 24.37 -43.71
CA THR A 6 69.13 23.82 -43.99
C THR A 6 68.17 24.99 -44.19
N LEU A 7 67.80 25.27 -45.44
CA LEU A 7 66.70 26.17 -45.74
C LEU A 7 65.42 25.57 -45.14
N GLN A 8 64.91 26.22 -44.10
CA GLN A 8 63.70 25.83 -43.38
C GLN A 8 62.49 26.15 -44.27
N ASP A 9 62.02 25.15 -45.02
CA ASP A 9 60.94 25.31 -45.99
C ASP A 9 59.57 25.47 -45.30
N HIS A 10 59.30 26.69 -44.86
CA HIS A 10 58.07 27.09 -44.16
C HIS A 10 56.80 26.78 -44.97
N GLN A 11 56.89 26.64 -46.30
CA GLN A 11 55.74 26.29 -47.14
C GLN A 11 55.37 24.81 -47.02
N LEU A 12 56.37 23.92 -46.99
CA LEU A 12 56.15 22.48 -46.78
C LEU A 12 55.68 22.17 -45.37
N GLU A 13 56.27 22.81 -44.34
CA GLU A 13 55.81 22.65 -42.96
C GLU A 13 54.36 23.11 -42.78
N ARG A 14 53.99 24.25 -43.38
CA ARG A 14 52.60 24.75 -43.38
C ARG A 14 51.63 23.80 -44.09
N GLN A 15 52.02 23.20 -45.22
CA GLN A 15 51.17 22.22 -45.93
C GLN A 15 50.99 20.93 -45.13
N ILE A 16 52.01 20.47 -44.42
CA ILE A 16 51.93 19.29 -43.54
C ILE A 16 51.04 19.58 -42.33
N VAL A 17 51.15 20.77 -41.73
CA VAL A 17 50.29 21.18 -40.62
C VAL A 17 48.84 21.34 -41.06
N LEU A 18 48.59 22.01 -42.19
CA LEU A 18 47.23 22.19 -42.72
C LEU A 18 46.58 20.86 -43.12
N SER A 19 47.32 19.95 -43.76
CA SER A 19 46.78 18.63 -44.11
C SER A 19 46.42 17.80 -42.86
N ARG A 20 47.25 17.83 -41.80
CA ARG A 20 46.92 17.18 -40.52
C ARG A 20 45.68 17.77 -39.85
N LEU A 21 45.52 19.09 -39.88
CA LEU A 21 44.34 19.78 -39.36
C LEU A 21 43.07 19.41 -40.15
N ILE A 22 43.15 19.34 -41.47
CA ILE A 22 42.02 18.94 -42.33
C ILE A 22 41.66 17.48 -42.09
N ILE A 23 42.64 16.57 -42.03
CA ILE A 23 42.40 15.15 -41.78
C ILE A 23 41.81 14.94 -40.37
N GLY A 24 42.37 15.61 -39.36
CA GLY A 24 41.84 15.57 -37.99
C GLY A 24 40.42 16.14 -37.89
N GLY A 25 40.15 17.25 -38.57
CA GLY A 25 38.83 17.87 -38.64
C GLY A 25 37.80 16.97 -39.34
N LEU A 26 38.20 16.32 -40.43
CA LEU A 26 37.33 15.38 -41.17
C LEU A 26 37.02 14.14 -40.33
N LEU A 27 38.02 13.60 -39.62
CA LEU A 27 37.82 12.48 -38.70
C LEU A 27 36.88 12.86 -37.55
N ALA A 28 37.07 14.03 -36.94
CA ALA A 28 36.17 14.54 -35.91
C ALA A 28 34.74 14.74 -36.43
N PHE A 29 34.59 15.26 -37.66
CA PHE A 29 33.29 15.44 -38.31
C PHE A 29 32.57 14.11 -38.55
N VAL A 30 33.29 13.08 -39.00
CA VAL A 30 32.72 11.73 -39.19
C VAL A 30 32.27 11.12 -37.85
N LEU A 31 33.07 11.24 -36.79
CA LEU A 31 32.70 10.76 -35.46
C LEU A 31 31.45 11.49 -34.93
N LEU A 32 31.36 12.79 -35.17
CA LEU A 32 30.21 13.61 -34.78
C LEU A 32 28.94 13.21 -35.55
N LEU A 33 29.05 12.93 -36.85
CA LEU A 33 27.96 12.37 -37.65
C LEU A 33 27.49 11.01 -37.12
N LEU A 34 28.41 10.16 -36.69
CA LEU A 34 28.10 8.85 -36.11
C LEU A 34 27.35 9.01 -34.77
N LEU A 35 27.75 9.95 -33.92
CA LEU A 35 27.03 10.31 -32.70
C LEU A 35 25.62 10.86 -33.00
N PHE A 36 25.48 11.73 -33.99
CA PHE A 36 24.18 12.25 -34.42
C PHE A 36 23.28 11.14 -34.97
N ALA A 37 23.79 10.25 -35.80
CA ALA A 37 23.05 9.09 -36.28
C ALA A 37 22.61 8.18 -35.12
N ARG A 38 23.48 7.99 -34.12
CA ARG A 38 23.14 7.23 -32.91
C ARG A 38 22.05 7.92 -32.09
N LEU A 39 22.13 9.23 -31.89
CA LEU A 39 21.12 10.02 -31.20
C LEU A 39 19.77 9.97 -31.93
N PHE A 40 19.78 10.13 -33.25
CA PHE A 40 18.58 10.04 -34.08
C PHE A 40 17.93 8.66 -33.97
N PHE A 41 18.73 7.59 -34.01
CA PHE A 41 18.25 6.22 -33.82
C PHE A 41 17.62 6.01 -32.43
N LEU A 42 18.22 6.55 -31.37
CA LEU A 42 17.64 6.48 -30.03
C LEU A 42 16.34 7.29 -29.93
N GLN A 43 16.32 8.51 -30.48
CA GLN A 43 15.21 9.44 -30.33
C GLN A 43 14.01 9.15 -31.21
N ILE A 44 14.14 8.43 -32.33
CA ILE A 44 13.02 8.16 -33.25
C ILE A 44 12.62 6.69 -33.21
N ASN A 45 13.58 5.77 -33.43
CA ASN A 45 13.25 4.34 -33.49
C ASN A 45 12.94 3.76 -32.10
N GLN A 46 13.58 4.27 -31.04
CA GLN A 46 13.36 3.80 -29.68
C GLN A 46 12.59 4.80 -28.79
N TYR A 47 12.04 5.87 -29.36
CA TYR A 47 11.23 6.84 -28.62
C TYR A 47 10.15 6.16 -27.78
N ASN A 48 9.34 5.32 -28.44
CA ASN A 48 8.24 4.62 -27.81
C ASN A 48 8.75 3.63 -26.74
N TYR A 49 9.87 2.95 -26.99
CA TYR A 49 10.45 1.99 -26.04
C TYR A 49 10.93 2.67 -24.76
N TYR A 50 11.61 3.82 -24.86
CA TYR A 50 12.10 4.55 -23.68
C TYR A 50 11.02 5.40 -23.01
N SER A 51 10.09 5.99 -23.75
CA SER A 51 8.94 6.71 -23.18
C SER A 51 8.06 5.76 -22.35
N THR A 52 7.73 4.58 -22.89
CA THR A 52 6.95 3.57 -22.13
C THR A 52 7.72 3.06 -20.91
N LYS A 53 9.06 2.91 -20.99
CA LYS A 53 9.88 2.50 -19.84
C LYS A 53 9.86 3.57 -18.74
N SER A 54 9.88 4.86 -19.08
CA SER A 54 9.73 5.96 -18.11
C SER A 54 8.32 6.04 -17.53
N ASP A 55 7.28 5.78 -18.32
CA ASP A 55 5.91 5.77 -17.83
C ASP A 55 5.63 4.56 -16.93
N SER A 56 6.22 3.40 -17.20
CA SER A 56 6.11 2.21 -16.35
C SER A 56 6.75 2.38 -14.97
N TYR A 57 7.73 3.27 -14.81
CA TYR A 57 8.28 3.61 -13.49
C TYR A 57 7.42 4.62 -12.72
N ARG A 58 6.52 5.34 -13.40
CA ARG A 58 5.69 6.39 -12.79
C ARG A 58 4.27 5.90 -12.46
N ILE A 59 3.73 4.99 -13.27
CA ILE A 59 2.35 4.52 -13.17
C ILE A 59 2.30 3.19 -12.39
N HIS A 60 1.53 3.17 -11.30
CA HIS A 60 1.33 2.01 -10.43
C HIS A 60 -0.15 1.68 -10.32
N VAL A 61 -0.50 0.39 -10.35
CA VAL A 61 -1.86 -0.06 -10.06
C VAL A 61 -1.92 -0.49 -8.60
N GLN A 62 -2.85 0.09 -7.84
CA GLN A 62 -3.12 -0.27 -6.44
C GLN A 62 -4.56 -0.74 -6.27
N SER A 63 -4.77 -1.70 -5.38
CA SER A 63 -6.09 -2.26 -5.06
C SER A 63 -6.84 -1.35 -4.09
N VAL A 64 -8.13 -1.16 -4.32
CA VAL A 64 -9.04 -0.47 -3.41
C VAL A 64 -9.92 -1.52 -2.75
N VAL A 65 -9.78 -1.69 -1.43
CA VAL A 65 -10.50 -2.73 -0.67
C VAL A 65 -11.99 -2.35 -0.56
N PRO A 66 -12.92 -3.29 -0.76
CA PRO A 66 -14.35 -3.03 -0.62
C PRO A 66 -14.76 -2.85 0.84
N THR A 67 -15.88 -2.16 1.05
CA THR A 67 -16.54 -2.17 2.36
C THR A 67 -17.27 -3.49 2.53
N ARG A 68 -16.99 -4.20 3.62
CA ARG A 68 -17.64 -5.48 3.93
C ARG A 68 -19.12 -5.28 4.27
N GLY A 69 -19.98 -6.22 3.91
CA GLY A 69 -21.42 -6.16 4.20
C GLY A 69 -21.72 -6.14 5.71
N LEU A 70 -22.73 -5.39 6.12
CA LEU A 70 -23.22 -5.32 7.49
C LEU A 70 -24.06 -6.55 7.84
N ILE A 71 -24.05 -6.97 9.10
CA ILE A 71 -24.85 -8.10 9.58
C ILE A 71 -25.89 -7.58 10.55
N TYR A 72 -27.16 -7.89 10.27
CA TYR A 72 -28.30 -7.50 11.07
C TYR A 72 -29.01 -8.71 11.68
N ASP A 73 -29.65 -8.50 12.83
CA ASP A 73 -30.68 -9.40 13.35
C ASP A 73 -32.01 -9.20 12.59
N ARG A 74 -33.01 -10.04 12.88
CA ARG A 74 -34.34 -9.98 12.24
C ARG A 74 -35.11 -8.67 12.48
N ASN A 75 -34.71 -7.90 13.48
CA ASN A 75 -35.32 -6.64 13.88
C ASN A 75 -34.52 -5.42 13.41
N GLY A 76 -33.44 -5.61 12.63
CA GLY A 76 -32.57 -4.55 12.13
C GLY A 76 -31.49 -4.07 13.12
N VAL A 77 -31.22 -4.82 14.19
CA VAL A 77 -30.11 -4.53 15.12
C VAL A 77 -28.79 -4.97 14.49
N LEU A 78 -27.78 -4.08 14.51
CA LEU A 78 -26.45 -4.38 14.01
C LEU A 78 -25.73 -5.40 14.90
N LEU A 79 -25.38 -6.54 14.31
CA LEU A 79 -24.60 -7.61 14.93
C LEU A 79 -23.12 -7.53 14.58
N ALA A 80 -22.82 -7.05 13.36
CA ALA A 80 -21.46 -6.74 12.92
C ALA A 80 -21.49 -5.54 11.99
N GLU A 81 -20.61 -4.58 12.25
CA GLU A 81 -20.49 -3.33 11.50
C GLU A 81 -19.03 -3.02 11.18
N ASN A 82 -18.79 -2.03 10.31
CA ASN A 82 -17.44 -1.53 10.05
C ASN A 82 -17.32 -0.12 10.60
N ILE A 83 -16.41 0.09 11.53
CA ILE A 83 -16.11 1.41 12.08
C ILE A 83 -14.78 1.92 11.55
N PRO A 84 -14.61 3.23 11.34
CA PRO A 84 -13.31 3.78 11.02
C PRO A 84 -12.37 3.61 12.22
N SER A 85 -11.19 3.06 11.95
CA SER A 85 -10.05 3.07 12.85
C SER A 85 -8.91 3.84 12.20
N PHE A 86 -8.24 4.66 12.98
CA PHE A 86 -7.12 5.45 12.53
C PHE A 86 -5.83 4.78 13.00
N THR A 87 -4.97 4.47 12.04
CA THR A 87 -3.69 3.80 12.26
C THR A 87 -2.56 4.78 11.98
N LEU A 88 -1.60 4.86 12.90
CA LEU A 88 -0.34 5.57 12.69
C LEU A 88 0.60 4.65 11.91
N SER A 89 1.03 5.08 10.72
CA SER A 89 1.93 4.33 9.85
C SER A 89 3.24 5.11 9.62
N LEU A 90 4.35 4.38 9.48
CA LEU A 90 5.67 4.93 9.17
C LEU A 90 6.26 4.29 7.91
N VAL A 91 6.72 5.12 6.99
CA VAL A 91 7.48 4.72 5.80
C VAL A 91 8.96 4.95 6.05
N ARG A 92 9.74 3.86 6.15
CA ARG A 92 11.15 3.85 6.55
C ARG A 92 12.00 4.80 5.71
N GLU A 93 11.82 4.78 4.40
CA GLU A 93 12.60 5.52 3.43
C GLU A 93 12.39 7.04 3.54
N HIS A 94 11.24 7.45 4.10
CA HIS A 94 10.90 8.87 4.29
C HIS A 94 11.19 9.36 5.70
N ALA A 95 11.15 8.48 6.70
CA ALA A 95 11.36 8.84 8.10
C ALA A 95 12.83 9.19 8.43
N GLY A 96 13.78 8.64 7.69
CA GLY A 96 15.21 8.84 7.96
C GLY A 96 15.61 8.14 9.27
N ASP A 97 15.67 8.90 10.36
CA ASP A 97 15.99 8.37 11.70
C ASP A 97 14.70 7.90 12.40
N ILE A 98 14.50 6.58 12.42
CA ILE A 98 13.31 5.95 12.96
C ILE A 98 13.25 6.11 14.49
N ASP A 99 14.38 5.94 15.18
CA ASP A 99 14.43 6.02 16.64
C ASP A 99 14.04 7.43 17.09
N ARG A 100 14.61 8.45 16.46
CA ARG A 100 14.24 9.84 16.71
C ARG A 100 12.76 10.12 16.39
N SER A 101 12.24 9.55 15.31
CA SER A 101 10.84 9.72 14.94
C SER A 101 9.90 9.12 15.99
N LEU A 102 10.24 7.95 16.53
CA LEU A 102 9.49 7.29 17.60
C LEU A 102 9.58 8.06 18.93
N GLU A 103 10.73 8.64 19.26
CA GLU A 103 10.88 9.53 20.42
C GLU A 103 9.95 10.75 20.33
N ILE A 104 9.90 11.40 19.16
CA ILE A 104 9.00 12.55 18.95
C ILE A 104 7.54 12.09 19.05
N ILE A 105 7.16 10.98 18.40
CA ILE A 105 5.79 10.42 18.51
C ILE A 105 5.44 10.14 19.98
N GLY A 106 6.32 9.48 20.72
CA GLY A 106 6.11 9.14 22.14
C GLY A 106 5.99 10.37 23.06
N SER A 107 6.51 11.53 22.63
CA SER A 107 6.30 12.79 23.34
C SER A 107 4.94 13.45 23.04
N LEU A 108 4.31 13.09 21.92
CA LEU A 108 3.04 13.66 21.45
C LEU A 108 1.84 12.80 21.82
N ILE A 109 1.98 11.48 21.78
CA ILE A 109 0.92 10.51 22.06
C ILE A 109 1.42 9.41 23.00
N THR A 110 0.49 8.72 23.66
CA THR A 110 0.86 7.60 24.53
C THR A 110 1.30 6.43 23.66
N LEU A 111 2.59 6.11 23.63
CA LEU A 111 3.12 4.95 22.93
C LEU A 111 3.57 3.90 23.95
N THR A 112 3.02 2.68 23.87
CA THR A 112 3.39 1.61 24.80
C THR A 112 4.66 0.88 24.34
N GLU A 113 5.37 0.23 25.26
CA GLU A 113 6.53 -0.60 24.91
C GLU A 113 6.15 -1.73 23.95
N ASP A 114 4.95 -2.30 24.11
CA ASP A 114 4.40 -3.34 23.23
C ASP A 114 4.14 -2.82 21.80
N ASP A 115 3.67 -1.57 21.64
CA ASP A 115 3.52 -0.94 20.33
C ASP A 115 4.87 -0.88 19.60
N ILE A 116 5.92 -0.46 20.30
CA ILE A 116 7.28 -0.32 19.76
C ILE A 116 7.87 -1.69 19.40
N GLU A 117 7.74 -2.69 20.27
CA GLU A 117 8.24 -4.04 20.02
C GLU A 117 7.55 -4.68 18.80
N LYS A 118 6.22 -4.55 18.71
CA LYS A 118 5.45 -5.03 17.57
C LYS A 118 5.81 -4.29 16.29
N PHE A 119 6.01 -2.98 16.36
CA PHE A 119 6.47 -2.18 15.23
C PHE A 119 7.82 -2.68 14.70
N TYR A 120 8.82 -2.87 15.57
CA TYR A 120 10.13 -3.38 15.16
C TYR A 120 10.05 -4.79 14.57
N THR A 121 9.16 -5.63 15.08
CA THR A 121 8.91 -6.97 14.54
C THR A 121 8.31 -6.90 13.13
N ARG A 122 7.35 -6.00 12.89
CA ARG A 122 6.78 -5.74 11.55
C ARG A 122 7.80 -5.14 10.59
N LEU A 123 8.64 -4.22 11.09
CA LEU A 123 9.68 -3.57 10.29
C LEU A 123 10.73 -4.56 9.78
N LYS A 124 11.07 -5.58 10.58
CA LYS A 124 12.00 -6.65 10.18
C LYS A 124 11.38 -7.63 9.18
N SER A 125 10.08 -7.89 9.29
CA SER A 125 9.38 -8.88 8.46
C SER A 125 8.92 -8.31 7.11
N ARG A 126 8.61 -7.02 7.01
CA ARG A 126 8.27 -6.36 5.74
C ARG A 126 9.54 -5.99 4.97
N SER A 127 9.88 -6.79 3.95
CA SER A 127 10.98 -6.50 3.01
C SER A 127 10.56 -5.66 1.80
N VAL A 128 9.34 -5.13 1.77
CA VAL A 128 8.84 -4.34 0.63
C VAL A 128 9.31 -2.89 0.78
N PRO A 129 10.10 -2.35 -0.16
CA PRO A 129 10.52 -0.96 -0.13
C PRO A 129 9.32 0.00 -0.17
N PHE A 130 9.40 1.11 0.55
CA PHE A 130 8.38 2.18 0.62
C PHE A 130 7.03 1.71 1.15
N ALA A 131 6.97 0.58 1.84
CA ALA A 131 5.74 0.11 2.49
C ALA A 131 5.51 0.87 3.80
N ALA A 132 4.30 1.38 3.98
CA ALA A 132 3.84 1.90 5.25
C ALA A 132 3.81 0.77 6.29
N VAL A 133 4.41 1.00 7.47
CA VAL A 133 4.44 0.03 8.58
C VAL A 133 3.63 0.60 9.74
N PRO A 134 2.55 -0.07 10.18
CA PRO A 134 1.76 0.37 11.32
C PRO A 134 2.57 0.39 12.62
N VAL A 135 2.62 1.57 13.23
CA VAL A 135 3.21 1.86 14.54
C VAL A 135 2.18 1.61 15.63
N ARG A 136 0.98 2.21 15.51
CA ARG A 136 -0.11 2.13 16.50
C ARG A 136 -1.47 2.11 15.81
N TYR A 137 -2.39 1.32 16.34
CA TYR A 137 -3.77 1.20 15.84
C TYR A 137 -4.74 1.94 16.77
N ASN A 138 -5.95 2.23 16.27
CA ASN A 138 -7.05 2.82 17.06
C ASN A 138 -6.67 4.14 17.75
N LEU A 139 -6.08 5.09 17.00
CA LEU A 139 -5.81 6.43 17.51
C LEU A 139 -7.11 7.14 17.90
N SER A 140 -7.07 7.88 19.01
CA SER A 140 -8.18 8.75 19.40
C SER A 140 -8.22 10.04 18.55
N GLU A 141 -9.37 10.70 18.49
CA GLU A 141 -9.49 11.99 17.78
C GLU A 141 -8.49 13.05 18.32
N GLU A 142 -8.24 13.04 19.64
CA GLU A 142 -7.27 13.94 20.28
C GLU A 142 -5.83 13.64 19.85
N GLU A 143 -5.47 12.35 19.74
CA GLU A 143 -4.16 11.90 19.26
C GLU A 143 -3.97 12.28 17.79
N ILE A 144 -5.00 12.07 16.94
CA ILE A 144 -4.99 12.44 15.52
C ILE A 144 -4.79 13.95 15.37
N ALA A 145 -5.51 14.76 16.14
CA ALA A 145 -5.37 16.22 16.10
C ALA A 145 -3.94 16.65 16.50
N THR A 146 -3.39 16.04 17.56
CA THR A 146 -2.04 16.35 18.04
C THR A 146 -0.97 15.99 17.01
N LEU A 147 -1.08 14.82 16.37
CA LEU A 147 -0.18 14.39 15.30
C LEU A 147 -0.30 15.28 14.06
N SER A 148 -1.52 15.69 13.69
CA SER A 148 -1.78 16.53 12.52
C SER A 148 -1.13 17.91 12.63
N VAL A 149 -1.19 18.53 13.82
CA VAL A 149 -0.53 19.84 14.07
C VAL A 149 0.99 19.73 13.99
N ASN A 150 1.55 18.57 14.36
CA ASN A 150 3.00 18.34 14.40
C ASN A 150 3.55 17.61 13.16
N GLN A 151 2.73 17.44 12.12
CA GLN A 151 3.09 16.64 10.94
C GLN A 151 4.38 17.13 10.24
N PHE A 152 4.69 18.42 10.31
CA PHE A 152 5.93 19.00 9.77
C PHE A 152 7.21 18.46 10.44
N GLN A 153 7.11 17.94 11.66
CA GLN A 153 8.24 17.35 12.42
C GLN A 153 8.34 15.83 12.22
N LEU A 154 7.38 15.22 11.54
CA LEU A 154 7.19 13.78 11.43
C LEU A 154 7.31 13.33 9.96
N PRO A 155 8.50 13.47 9.33
CA PRO A 155 8.67 13.03 7.96
C PRO A 155 8.42 11.52 7.86
N GLY A 156 7.75 11.09 6.79
CA GLY A 156 7.45 9.67 6.55
C GLY A 156 6.39 9.06 7.46
N ILE A 157 5.70 9.85 8.28
CA ILE A 157 4.61 9.38 9.15
C ILE A 157 3.27 9.84 8.56
N SER A 158 2.33 8.91 8.47
CA SER A 158 0.96 9.14 8.02
C SER A 158 -0.04 8.59 9.03
N VAL A 159 -1.19 9.25 9.14
CA VAL A 159 -2.37 8.68 9.78
C VAL A 159 -3.28 8.18 8.67
N GLU A 160 -3.54 6.88 8.68
CA GLU A 160 -4.33 6.20 7.66
C GLU A 160 -5.65 5.74 8.29
N ALA A 161 -6.76 6.05 7.63
CA ALA A 161 -8.08 5.60 8.04
C ALA A 161 -8.37 4.25 7.37
N GLU A 162 -8.62 3.24 8.18
CA GLU A 162 -9.01 1.91 7.73
C GLU A 162 -10.35 1.53 8.37
N LEU A 163 -11.18 0.80 7.65
CA LEU A 163 -12.41 0.26 8.23
C LEU A 163 -12.08 -1.05 8.95
N VAL A 164 -12.37 -1.10 10.26
CA VAL A 164 -12.21 -2.31 11.06
C VAL A 164 -13.57 -2.89 11.42
N ARG A 165 -13.62 -4.23 11.46
CA ARG A 165 -14.84 -4.94 11.82
C ARG A 165 -15.11 -4.83 13.33
N HIS A 166 -16.28 -4.35 13.69
CA HIS A 166 -16.75 -4.17 15.07
C HIS A 166 -17.98 -5.04 15.33
N TYR A 167 -18.03 -5.66 16.52
CA TYR A 167 -19.10 -6.56 16.94
C TYR A 167 -19.76 -5.98 18.20
N PRO A 168 -20.84 -5.17 18.08
CA PRO A 168 -21.44 -4.44 19.19
C PRO A 168 -21.86 -5.31 20.38
N HIS A 169 -22.25 -6.56 20.10
CA HIS A 169 -22.73 -7.51 21.11
C HIS A 169 -21.67 -8.53 21.57
N GLY A 170 -20.43 -8.42 21.10
CA GLY A 170 -19.29 -9.20 21.59
C GLY A 170 -19.54 -10.70 21.74
N GLU A 171 -19.33 -11.22 22.95
CA GLU A 171 -19.34 -12.65 23.27
C GLU A 171 -20.68 -13.34 23.01
N VAL A 172 -21.80 -12.60 23.12
CA VAL A 172 -23.18 -13.12 22.97
C VAL A 172 -23.39 -13.78 21.60
N PHE A 173 -22.66 -13.30 20.58
CA PHE A 173 -22.74 -13.78 19.21
C PHE A 173 -21.43 -14.38 18.69
N ALA A 174 -20.40 -14.54 19.53
CA ALA A 174 -19.08 -14.99 19.09
C ALA A 174 -19.10 -16.32 18.33
N HIS A 175 -19.98 -17.25 18.72
CA HIS A 175 -20.11 -18.56 18.04
C HIS A 175 -21.01 -18.50 16.81
N THR A 176 -22.05 -17.67 16.83
CA THR A 176 -23.07 -17.61 15.77
C THR A 176 -22.62 -16.69 14.65
N VAL A 177 -22.34 -15.42 14.96
CA VAL A 177 -21.83 -14.43 13.98
C VAL A 177 -20.39 -14.74 13.62
N GLY A 178 -19.56 -15.08 14.61
CA GLY A 178 -18.14 -15.35 14.38
C GLY A 178 -17.28 -14.10 14.47
N TYR A 179 -16.07 -14.20 13.92
CA TYR A 179 -15.09 -13.11 13.90
C TYR A 179 -14.22 -13.18 12.64
N LEU A 180 -13.55 -12.06 12.34
CA LEU A 180 -12.50 -12.00 11.32
C LEU A 180 -11.14 -12.27 11.94
N GLY A 181 -10.27 -12.94 11.21
CA GLY A 181 -8.88 -13.12 11.60
C GLY A 181 -7.94 -12.90 10.42
N SER A 182 -6.66 -12.68 10.73
CA SER A 182 -5.62 -12.52 9.71
C SER A 182 -5.59 -13.73 8.77
N ILE A 183 -5.44 -13.47 7.48
CA ILE A 183 -5.36 -14.53 6.46
C ILE A 183 -4.08 -15.34 6.70
N THR A 184 -4.20 -16.67 6.76
CA THR A 184 -3.07 -17.58 6.92
C THR A 184 -2.48 -17.98 5.56
N GLU A 185 -1.25 -18.49 5.53
CA GLU A 185 -0.63 -18.99 4.29
C GLU A 185 -1.44 -20.09 3.60
N GLU A 186 -2.15 -20.90 4.37
CA GLU A 186 -3.03 -21.96 3.84
C GLU A 186 -4.25 -21.37 3.14
N GLU A 187 -4.87 -20.35 3.74
CA GLU A 187 -6.05 -19.68 3.18
C GLU A 187 -5.70 -18.85 1.94
N ILE A 188 -4.53 -18.22 1.88
CA ILE A 188 -4.07 -17.47 0.69
C ILE A 188 -4.09 -18.36 -0.56
N ARG A 189 -3.89 -19.67 -0.42
CA ARG A 189 -3.88 -20.61 -1.56
C ARG A 189 -5.28 -20.93 -2.08
N THR A 190 -6.32 -20.77 -1.27
CA THR A 190 -7.70 -21.09 -1.64
C THR A 190 -8.51 -19.85 -2.00
N LEU A 191 -8.15 -18.69 -1.46
CA LEU A 191 -8.79 -17.41 -1.75
C LEU A 191 -8.42 -16.92 -3.15
N ASP A 192 -9.32 -16.15 -3.75
CA ASP A 192 -9.05 -15.50 -5.04
C ASP A 192 -7.91 -14.48 -4.87
N PRO A 193 -6.74 -14.71 -5.50
CA PRO A 193 -5.57 -13.85 -5.32
C PRO A 193 -5.75 -12.46 -5.92
N VAL A 194 -6.75 -12.27 -6.77
CA VAL A 194 -7.12 -10.99 -7.37
C VAL A 194 -8.10 -10.27 -6.46
N ASN A 195 -9.13 -10.97 -5.96
CA ASN A 195 -10.15 -10.38 -5.11
C ASN A 195 -9.69 -10.10 -3.66
N TYR A 196 -8.64 -10.78 -3.18
CA TYR A 196 -8.09 -10.56 -1.84
C TYR A 196 -6.82 -9.67 -1.86
N ARG A 197 -6.54 -8.98 -2.97
CA ARG A 197 -5.44 -8.00 -3.01
C ARG A 197 -5.75 -6.82 -2.09
N GLY A 198 -4.88 -6.61 -1.10
CA GLY A 198 -5.05 -5.53 -0.11
C GLY A 198 -5.97 -5.91 1.06
N THR A 199 -6.71 -7.02 0.97
CA THR A 199 -7.47 -7.55 2.10
C THR A 199 -6.53 -8.37 3.00
N HIS A 200 -6.53 -8.08 4.30
CA HIS A 200 -5.64 -8.75 5.27
C HIS A 200 -6.38 -9.67 6.25
N GLN A 201 -7.71 -9.66 6.24
CA GLN A 201 -8.55 -10.44 7.15
C GLN A 201 -9.62 -11.22 6.38
N VAL A 202 -10.02 -12.37 6.94
CA VAL A 202 -11.07 -13.25 6.40
C VAL A 202 -11.92 -13.80 7.54
N GLY A 203 -13.19 -14.12 7.27
CA GLY A 203 -14.10 -14.74 8.22
C GLY A 203 -13.60 -16.11 8.67
N LYS A 204 -13.40 -16.28 9.98
CA LYS A 204 -12.85 -17.51 10.56
C LYS A 204 -13.91 -18.47 11.08
N MET A 205 -15.05 -17.93 11.50
CA MET A 205 -16.10 -18.69 12.17
C MET A 205 -17.49 -18.13 11.84
N GLY A 206 -18.52 -18.93 12.13
CA GLY A 206 -19.92 -18.48 12.12
C GLY A 206 -20.39 -17.99 10.76
N ILE A 207 -21.31 -17.03 10.81
CA ILE A 207 -21.86 -16.31 9.67
C ILE A 207 -20.77 -15.59 8.87
N GLU A 208 -19.78 -15.00 9.53
CA GLU A 208 -18.66 -14.31 8.87
C GLU A 208 -17.92 -15.23 7.89
N ARG A 209 -17.63 -16.48 8.30
CA ARG A 209 -16.99 -17.47 7.42
C ARG A 209 -17.95 -18.04 6.38
N PHE A 210 -19.18 -18.35 6.79
CA PHE A 210 -20.14 -19.03 5.91
C PHE A 210 -20.57 -18.14 4.73
N TYR A 211 -20.77 -16.85 4.98
CA TYR A 211 -21.17 -15.86 3.99
C TYR A 211 -20.01 -14.97 3.51
N GLU A 212 -18.76 -15.41 3.66
CA GLU A 212 -17.57 -14.67 3.25
C GLU A 212 -17.67 -14.17 1.80
N ASP A 213 -18.12 -15.02 0.88
CA ASP A 213 -18.20 -14.71 -0.56
C ASP A 213 -19.12 -13.52 -0.88
N ILE A 214 -20.19 -13.34 -0.11
CA ILE A 214 -21.13 -12.23 -0.29
C ILE A 214 -20.80 -11.04 0.60
N LEU A 215 -20.26 -11.28 1.81
CA LEU A 215 -19.89 -10.25 2.77
C LEU A 215 -18.64 -9.49 2.34
N HIS A 216 -17.64 -10.15 1.74
CA HIS A 216 -16.38 -9.52 1.36
C HIS A 216 -16.58 -8.43 0.30
N GLY A 217 -17.41 -8.70 -0.72
CA GLY A 217 -17.54 -7.83 -1.89
C GLY A 217 -16.40 -8.04 -2.89
N ARG A 218 -16.19 -7.07 -3.77
CA ARG A 218 -15.17 -7.13 -4.83
C ARG A 218 -14.23 -5.93 -4.79
N VAL A 219 -12.93 -6.21 -4.85
CA VAL A 219 -11.91 -5.15 -4.89
C VAL A 219 -12.01 -4.32 -6.17
N GLY A 220 -11.79 -3.03 -6.01
CA GLY A 220 -11.56 -2.09 -7.08
C GLY A 220 -10.07 -1.93 -7.33
N TYR A 221 -9.73 -1.11 -8.33
CA TYR A 221 -8.36 -0.79 -8.66
C TYR A 221 -8.26 0.68 -9.04
N GLU A 222 -7.16 1.31 -8.66
CA GLU A 222 -6.83 2.63 -9.13
C GLU A 222 -5.41 2.65 -9.69
N THR A 223 -5.28 3.33 -10.83
CA THR A 223 -4.02 3.55 -11.51
C THR A 223 -3.51 4.92 -11.09
N VAL A 224 -2.42 4.94 -10.34
CA VAL A 224 -1.85 6.14 -9.75
C VAL A 224 -0.49 6.47 -10.34
N GLU A 225 -0.30 7.74 -10.62
CA GLU A 225 0.98 8.31 -10.97
C GLU A 225 1.70 8.72 -9.67
N LYS A 226 2.88 8.16 -9.43
CA LYS A 226 3.71 8.48 -8.27
C LYS A 226 4.93 9.29 -8.69
N ASN A 227 5.42 10.18 -7.81
CA ASN A 227 6.68 10.88 -8.05
C ASN A 227 7.89 9.98 -7.75
N ALA A 228 9.11 10.49 -7.95
CA ALA A 228 10.35 9.77 -7.66
C ALA A 228 10.53 9.38 -6.18
N HIS A 229 9.74 9.99 -5.27
CA HIS A 229 9.68 9.69 -3.84
C HIS A 229 8.44 8.85 -3.50
N MET A 230 7.84 8.14 -4.47
CA MET A 230 6.68 7.27 -4.29
C MET A 230 5.41 7.94 -3.72
N GLN A 231 5.35 9.28 -3.71
CA GLN A 231 4.16 10.02 -3.30
C GLN A 231 3.15 10.06 -4.43
N LEU A 232 1.87 9.89 -4.09
CA LEU A 232 0.77 9.93 -5.05
C LEU A 232 0.64 11.35 -5.63
N MET A 233 0.87 11.49 -6.93
CA MET A 233 0.72 12.74 -7.67
C MET A 233 -0.70 12.88 -8.20
N LYS A 234 -1.21 11.82 -8.82
CA LYS A 234 -2.49 11.85 -9.53
C LYS A 234 -3.08 10.45 -9.68
N VAL A 235 -4.40 10.37 -9.57
CA VAL A 235 -5.17 9.19 -10.00
C VAL A 235 -5.47 9.34 -11.49
N LEU A 236 -4.97 8.43 -12.31
CA LEU A 236 -5.16 8.42 -13.77
C LEU A 236 -6.46 7.74 -14.16
N ASP A 237 -6.77 6.62 -13.50
CA ASP A 237 -7.96 5.82 -13.73
C ASP A 237 -8.37 5.14 -12.42
N ARG A 238 -9.66 4.94 -12.21
CA ARG A 238 -10.19 4.30 -11.01
C ARG A 238 -11.46 3.52 -11.33
N THR A 239 -11.43 2.26 -10.95
CA THR A 239 -12.60 1.40 -10.86
C THR A 239 -12.94 1.22 -9.39
N ASP A 240 -14.10 1.73 -8.98
CA ASP A 240 -14.54 1.62 -7.59
C ASP A 240 -14.79 0.15 -7.20
N PRO A 241 -14.50 -0.22 -5.94
CA PRO A 241 -14.84 -1.53 -5.41
C PRO A 241 -16.36 -1.72 -5.36
N VAL A 242 -16.80 -2.97 -5.42
CA VAL A 242 -18.19 -3.33 -5.16
C VAL A 242 -18.30 -3.71 -3.68
N PRO A 243 -19.09 -2.97 -2.87
CA PRO A 243 -19.35 -3.33 -1.49
C PRO A 243 -19.87 -4.76 -1.34
N GLY A 244 -19.56 -5.38 -0.21
CA GLY A 244 -20.21 -6.61 0.23
C GLY A 244 -21.70 -6.41 0.44
N GLN A 245 -22.45 -7.50 0.34
CA GLN A 245 -23.90 -7.48 0.56
C GLN A 245 -24.20 -7.51 2.05
N ASP A 246 -25.07 -6.61 2.49
CA ASP A 246 -25.63 -6.64 3.83
C ASP A 246 -26.55 -7.86 3.97
N ILE A 247 -26.49 -8.51 5.13
CA ILE A 247 -27.31 -9.70 5.42
C ILE A 247 -28.17 -9.48 6.66
N VAL A 248 -29.41 -9.94 6.58
CA VAL A 248 -30.36 -9.95 7.70
C VAL A 248 -30.54 -11.39 8.13
N LEU A 249 -30.21 -11.69 9.38
CA LEU A 249 -30.34 -13.03 9.95
C LEU A 249 -31.75 -13.22 10.54
N HIS A 250 -32.16 -14.49 10.68
CA HIS A 250 -33.37 -14.83 11.43
C HIS A 250 -33.18 -14.80 12.96
N LEU A 251 -31.96 -14.51 13.43
CA LEU A 251 -31.66 -14.36 14.84
C LEU A 251 -32.38 -13.14 15.43
N ASP A 252 -32.76 -13.25 16.69
CA ASP A 252 -33.28 -12.13 17.48
C ASP A 252 -32.27 -11.82 18.60
N SER A 253 -31.80 -10.58 18.67
CA SER A 253 -30.75 -10.23 19.63
C SER A 253 -31.18 -10.31 21.08
N LYS A 254 -32.45 -10.05 21.36
CA LYS A 254 -32.97 -10.13 22.73
C LYS A 254 -33.13 -11.58 23.16
N LEU A 255 -33.60 -12.44 22.25
CA LEU A 255 -33.70 -13.88 22.52
C LEU A 255 -32.33 -14.52 22.70
N GLN A 256 -31.35 -14.15 21.87
CA GLN A 256 -29.97 -14.63 22.00
C GLN A 256 -29.38 -14.23 23.36
N GLN A 257 -29.55 -12.96 23.76
CA GLN A 257 -29.10 -12.50 25.08
C GLN A 257 -29.76 -13.29 26.20
N ALA A 258 -31.09 -13.47 26.15
CA ALA A 258 -31.82 -14.24 27.16
C ALA A 258 -31.36 -15.71 27.24
N ALA A 259 -30.99 -16.32 26.11
CA ALA A 259 -30.44 -17.67 26.08
C ALA A 259 -29.05 -17.75 26.73
N VAL A 260 -28.18 -16.76 26.48
CA VAL A 260 -26.86 -16.66 27.12
C VAL A 260 -27.00 -16.43 28.62
N ASP A 261 -27.87 -15.50 29.02
CA ASP A 261 -28.13 -15.20 30.44
C ASP A 261 -28.72 -16.42 31.18
N ALA A 262 -29.59 -17.19 30.52
CA ALA A 262 -30.16 -18.42 31.07
C ALA A 262 -29.12 -19.54 31.21
N LEU A 263 -28.08 -19.56 30.37
CA LEU A 263 -26.94 -20.47 30.50
C LEU A 263 -26.02 -20.08 31.65
N GLY A 264 -25.85 -18.79 31.92
CA GLY A 264 -24.91 -18.30 32.93
C GLY A 264 -23.51 -18.91 32.76
N ASP A 265 -22.96 -19.48 33.82
CA ASP A 265 -21.61 -20.09 33.81
C ASP A 265 -21.59 -21.54 33.32
N TYR A 266 -22.73 -22.11 32.93
CA TYR A 266 -22.80 -23.51 32.52
C TYR A 266 -22.33 -23.69 31.07
N ARG A 267 -21.44 -24.67 30.87
CA ARG A 267 -21.05 -25.11 29.52
C ARG A 267 -22.21 -25.88 28.88
N GLY A 268 -22.76 -25.35 27.79
CA GLY A 268 -23.86 -25.98 27.07
C GLY A 268 -24.14 -25.29 25.74
N ALA A 269 -25.22 -25.72 25.08
CA ALA A 269 -25.73 -25.09 23.87
C ALA A 269 -27.25 -24.98 23.96
N VAL A 270 -27.81 -23.89 23.42
CA VAL A 270 -29.24 -23.69 23.27
C VAL A 270 -29.54 -23.40 21.81
N VAL A 271 -30.58 -24.05 21.30
CA VAL A 271 -31.10 -23.82 19.97
C VAL A 271 -32.59 -23.56 20.12
N ALA A 272 -33.02 -22.37 19.72
CA ALA A 272 -34.42 -22.00 19.64
C ALA A 272 -34.75 -21.67 18.17
N ILE A 273 -35.76 -22.34 17.64
CA ILE A 273 -36.21 -22.17 16.26
C ILE A 273 -37.71 -21.92 16.22
N ASP A 274 -38.16 -21.18 15.22
CA ASP A 274 -39.57 -21.08 14.88
C ASP A 274 -39.93 -22.25 13.94
N PRO A 275 -40.77 -23.21 14.35
CA PRO A 275 -41.11 -24.36 13.51
C PRO A 275 -42.08 -24.01 12.37
N GLN A 276 -42.66 -22.81 12.34
CA GLN A 276 -43.65 -22.41 11.35
C GLN A 276 -43.09 -21.57 10.19
N SER A 277 -41.84 -21.12 10.30
CA SER A 277 -41.15 -20.28 9.31
C SER A 277 -40.58 -21.07 8.13
#